data_AF-A0A6C0M1G6-F1
#
_entry.id   AF-A0A6C0M1G6-F1
#
_cell.length_a   1.000
_cell.length_b   1.000
_cell.length_c   1.000
_cell.angle_alpha   90.00
_cell.angle_beta   90.00
_cell.angle_gamma   90.00
#
_symmetry.space_group_name_H-M   'P 1'
#
loop_
_entity.id
_entity.type
_entity.pdbx_description
1 polymer ?
#
loop_
_entity_poly.entity_id
_entity_poly.type
_entity_poly.pdbx_seq_one_letter_code
_entity_poly.pdbx_strand_id
1 'polypeptide(L)' 'MSDEFYSYYRTQIDLDEVNSMEEIVERVRLHLIHDLNNLGLEILAEKAKNKHFDTHGYTFEEVLLSESNKEFYICGHH' A
#
# COMPACT_ATOMS: atom_id res chain seq x y z
N MET A 1 0.79 -6.55 -3.21
CA MET A 1 0.85 -6.60 -1.73
C MET A 1 1.06 -8.03 -1.28
N SER A 2 1.42 -8.29 -0.02
CA SER A 2 1.37 -9.64 0.55
C SER A 2 0.10 -9.77 1.39
N ASP A 3 -0.98 -10.27 0.78
CA ASP A 3 -2.32 -10.36 1.38
C ASP A 3 -3.13 -11.48 0.68
N GLU A 4 -4.10 -12.08 1.37
CA GLU A 4 -5.00 -13.09 0.77
C GLU A 4 -5.88 -12.50 -0.35
N PHE A 5 -6.42 -11.30 -0.16
CA PHE A 5 -7.36 -10.66 -1.10
C PHE A 5 -6.68 -9.71 -2.08
N TYR A 6 -5.50 -9.18 -1.73
CA TYR A 6 -4.84 -8.09 -2.46
C TYR A 6 -3.44 -8.44 -2.98
N SER A 7 -3.12 -9.74 -3.07
CA SER A 7 -1.76 -10.25 -3.35
C SER A 7 -1.14 -9.68 -4.64
N TYR A 8 -1.96 -9.40 -5.65
CA TYR A 8 -1.52 -8.89 -6.94
C TYR A 8 -1.74 -7.40 -7.14
N TYR A 9 -2.30 -6.71 -6.15
CA TYR A 9 -2.46 -5.27 -6.21
C TYR A 9 -1.09 -4.56 -6.16
N ARG A 10 -0.90 -3.60 -7.06
CA ARG A 10 0.28 -2.78 -7.23
C ARG A 10 -0.16 -1.35 -7.52
N THR A 11 0.54 -0.38 -6.96
CA THR A 11 0.30 1.05 -7.21
C THR A 11 1.63 1.79 -7.16
N GLN A 12 1.66 3.00 -7.74
CA GLN A 12 2.81 3.89 -7.67
C GLN A 12 2.54 4.96 -6.62
N ILE A 13 3.55 5.23 -5.79
CA ILE A 13 3.53 6.29 -4.79
C ILE A 13 4.62 7.28 -5.18
N ASP A 14 4.26 8.55 -5.20
CA ASP A 14 5.22 9.65 -5.30
C ASP A 14 5.85 9.87 -3.92
N LEU A 15 7.17 9.68 -3.84
CA LEU A 15 7.90 9.80 -2.57
C LEU A 15 8.08 11.27 -2.15
N ASP A 16 7.89 12.23 -3.06
CA ASP A 16 7.96 13.66 -2.73
C ASP A 16 6.71 14.15 -1.94
N GLU A 17 5.63 13.35 -1.91
CA GLU A 17 4.38 13.66 -1.20
C GLU A 17 4.25 13.01 0.19
N VAL A 18 5.27 12.29 0.66
CA VAL A 18 5.21 11.49 1.90
C VAL A 18 6.45 11.70 2.77
N ASN A 19 6.30 11.55 4.09
CA ASN A 19 7.35 11.82 5.06
C ASN A 19 7.65 10.62 5.99
N SER A 20 6.91 9.52 5.87
CA SER A 20 7.12 8.33 6.70
C SER A 20 6.63 7.05 6.02
N MET A 21 7.00 5.89 6.57
CA MET A 21 6.50 4.60 6.10
C MET A 21 4.99 4.47 6.30
N GLU A 22 4.48 4.99 7.41
CA GLU A 22 3.04 5.00 7.73
C GLU A 22 2.25 5.79 6.68
N GLU A 23 2.77 6.93 6.22
CA GLU A 23 2.15 7.72 5.15
C GLU A 23 2.15 6.97 3.82
N ILE A 24 3.24 6.27 3.47
CA ILE A 24 3.30 5.41 2.27
C ILE A 24 2.22 4.33 2.34
N VAL A 25 2.14 3.62 3.46
CA VAL A 25 1.18 2.53 3.67
C VAL A 25 -0.25 3.06 3.57
N GLU A 26 -0.54 4.20 4.21
CA GLU A 26 -1.85 4.82 4.14
C GLU A 26 -2.21 5.25 2.72
N ARG A 27 -1.25 5.82 1.97
CA ARG A 27 -1.46 6.21 0.57
C ARG A 27 -1.80 5.00 -0.31
N VAL A 28 -1.07 3.89 -0.13
CA VAL A 28 -1.38 2.64 -0.84
C VAL A 28 -2.75 2.09 -0.48
N ARG A 29 -3.12 2.13 0.81
CA ARG A 29 -4.45 1.71 1.29
C ARG A 29 -5.55 2.56 0.65
N LEU A 30 -5.38 3.88 0.60
CA LEU A 30 -6.34 4.78 -0.03
C LEU A 30 -6.46 4.55 -1.54
N HIS A 31 -5.35 4.33 -2.25
CA HIS A 31 -5.39 3.97 -3.67
C HIS A 31 -6.14 2.65 -3.88
N LEU A 32 -5.86 1.62 -3.06
CA LEU A 32 -6.56 0.34 -3.14
C LEU A 32 -8.07 0.50 -2.95
N ILE A 33 -8.48 1.24 -1.91
CA ILE A 33 -9.90 1.51 -1.64
C ILE A 33 -10.54 2.27 -2.82
N HIS A 34 -9.85 3.28 -3.35
CA HIS A 34 -10.32 4.06 -4.49
C HIS A 34 -10.55 3.18 -5.72
N ASP A 35 -9.56 2.35 -6.08
CA ASP A 35 -9.63 1.47 -7.24
C ASP A 35 -10.73 0.41 -7.09
N LEU A 36 -10.87 -0.18 -5.90
CA LEU A 36 -11.93 -1.14 -5.60
C LEU A 36 -13.32 -0.50 -5.72
N ASN A 37 -13.51 0.72 -5.21
CA ASN A 37 -14.76 1.46 -5.35
C ASN A 37 -15.08 1.79 -6.82
N ASN A 38 -14.08 2.21 -7.60
CA ASN A 38 -14.24 2.48 -9.03
C ASN A 38 -14.66 1.24 -9.83
N LEU A 39 -14.25 0.05 -9.38
CA LEU A 39 -14.64 -1.24 -9.94
C LEU A 39 -15.98 -1.77 -9.41
N GLY A 40 -16.63 -1.07 -8.47
CA GLY A 40 -17.87 -1.52 -7.81
C GLY A 40 -17.67 -2.67 -6.83
N LEU A 41 -16.44 -2.92 -6.38
CA LEU A 41 -16.08 -4.01 -5.45
C LEU A 41 -16.20 -3.56 -3.99
N GLU A 42 -17.38 -3.06 -3.61
CA GLU A 42 -17.63 -2.39 -2.32
C GLU A 42 -17.27 -3.26 -1.10
N ILE A 43 -17.57 -4.56 -1.13
CA ILE A 43 -17.24 -5.48 -0.03
C ILE A 43 -15.72 -5.56 0.20
N LEU A 44 -14.93 -5.57 -0.88
CA LEU A 44 -13.48 -5.58 -0.78
C LEU A 44 -12.95 -4.23 -0.30
N ALA A 45 -13.55 -3.12 -0.75
CA ALA A 45 -13.20 -1.79 -0.27
C ALA A 45 -13.44 -1.65 1.24
N GLU A 46 -14.57 -2.15 1.75
CA GLU A 46 -14.88 -2.17 3.19
C GLU A 46 -13.90 -3.04 3.98
N LYS A 47 -13.51 -4.20 3.44
CA LYS A 47 -12.46 -5.03 4.07
C LYS A 47 -11.12 -4.29 4.12
N ALA A 48 -10.72 -3.61 3.05
CA ALA A 48 -9.49 -2.82 3.01
C ALA A 48 -9.52 -1.63 3.99
N LYS A 49 -10.70 -1.01 4.21
CA LYS A 49 -10.85 0.08 5.19
C LYS A 49 -10.54 -0.36 6.63
N ASN A 50 -10.94 -1.57 6.98
CA ASN A 50 -10.81 -2.11 8.34
C ASN A 50 -9.53 -2.93 8.55
N LYS A 51 -8.72 -3.15 7.50
CA LYS A 51 -7.51 -3.95 7.57
C LYS A 51 -6.30 -3.10 7.95
N HIS A 52 -5.46 -3.65 8.83
CA HIS A 52 -4.17 -3.07 9.14
C HIS A 52 -3.13 -3.51 8.10
N PHE A 53 -2.50 -2.53 7.48
CA PHE A 53 -1.39 -2.75 6.55
C PHE A 53 -0.11 -2.21 7.17
N ASP A 54 1.01 -2.85 6.85
CA ASP A 54 2.33 -2.43 7.30
C ASP A 54 3.41 -2.88 6.32
N THR A 55 4.61 -2.32 6.45
CA THR A 55 5.81 -2.68 5.70
C THR A 55 6.80 -3.40 6.59
N HIS A 56 7.42 -4.47 6.08
CA HIS A 56 8.45 -5.21 6.81
C HIS A 56 9.78 -5.15 6.09
N GLY A 57 10.85 -4.90 6.84
CA GLY A 57 12.22 -5.10 6.36
C GLY A 57 12.83 -3.92 5.60
N TYR A 58 12.22 -2.74 5.63
CA TYR A 58 12.80 -1.51 5.06
C TYR A 58 12.47 -0.29 5.94
N THR A 59 13.40 0.65 6.05
CA THR A 59 13.16 1.98 6.63
C THR A 59 12.75 2.98 5.55
N PHE A 60 12.16 4.11 5.96
CA PHE A 60 11.81 5.19 5.05
C PHE A 60 13.02 5.72 4.27
N GLU A 61 14.17 5.85 4.94
CA GLU A 61 15.44 6.27 4.34
C GLU A 61 15.90 5.28 3.25
N GLU A 62 15.78 3.97 3.49
CA GLU A 62 16.13 2.94 2.50
C GLU A 62 15.20 2.96 1.29
N VAL A 63 13.94 3.37 1.46
CA VAL A 63 12.99 3.56 0.36
C VAL A 63 13.39 4.79 -0.47
N LEU A 64 13.67 5.93 0.18
CA LEU A 64 14.07 7.17 -0.48
C LEU A 64 15.37 7.04 -1.28
N LEU A 65 16.35 6.30 -0.74
CA LEU A 65 17.66 6.10 -1.37
C LEU A 65 17.68 4.94 -2.36
N SER A 66 16.55 4.26 -2.58
CA SER A 66 16.49 3.11 -3.47
C SER A 66 16.61 3.51 -4.94
N GLU A 67 17.01 2.53 -5.77
CA GLU A 67 16.97 2.71 -7.21
C GLU A 67 15.54 3.02 -7.67
N SER A 68 15.43 3.98 -8.59
CA SER A 68 14.18 4.26 -9.29
C SER A 68 13.63 2.95 -9.89
N ASN A 69 12.40 2.58 -9.50
CA ASN A 69 11.67 1.34 -9.86
C ASN A 69 11.89 0.11 -8.97
N LYS A 70 12.50 0.23 -7.79
CA LYS A 70 12.50 -0.88 -6.82
C LYS A 70 11.08 -1.16 -6.33
N GLU A 71 10.66 -2.43 -6.37
CA GLU A 71 9.38 -2.87 -5.79
C GLU A 71 9.52 -3.05 -4.28
N PHE A 72 8.57 -2.51 -3.53
CA PHE A 72 8.45 -2.69 -2.09
C PHE A 72 7.16 -3.44 -1.76
N TYR A 73 7.23 -4.31 -0.74
CA TYR A 73 6.08 -5.11 -0.32
C TYR A 73 5.43 -4.52 0.92
N ILE A 74 4.12 -4.29 0.81
CA ILE A 74 3.23 -3.98 1.93
C ILE A 74 2.44 -5.24 2.25
N CYS A 75 2.42 -5.61 3.53
CA CYS A 75 1.75 -6.78 4.06
C CYS A 75 0.43 -6.36 4.73
N GLY A 76 -0.64 -7.08 4.45
CA GLY A 76 -1.88 -6.95 5.21
C GLY A 76 -1.89 -7.96 6.35
N HIS A 77 -1.89 -7.47 7.59
CA HIS A 77 -1.93 -8.31 8.79
C HIS A 77 -3.40 -8.47 9.24
N HIS A 78 -3.69 -9.56 9.96
CA HIS A 78 -5.03 -9.85 10.47
C HIS A 78 -5.41 -8.97 11.65
#